data_AF-A0A6M0H813-F1
#
_entry.id   AF-A0A6M0H813-F1
#
_cell.length_a   1.000
_cell.length_b   1.000
_cell.length_c   1.000
_cell.angle_alpha   90.00
_cell.angle_beta   90.00
_cell.angle_gamma   90.00
#
_symmetry.space_group_name_H-M   'P 1'
#
loop_
_entity.id
_entity.type
_entity.pdbx_description
1 polymer ?
#
loop_
_entity_poly.entity_id
_entity_poly.type
_entity_poly.pdbx_seq_one_letter_code
_entity_poly.pdbx_strand_id
1 'polypeptide(L)' 'MLKSEMYYLKKFSSYDDLKEAIIYYIDYYNNHRYQKRLNSMTPIEYRIHLLESIA' A
#
# COMPACT_ATOMS: atom_id res chain seq x y z
N MET A 1 4.61 1.79 -8.60
CA MET A 1 6.06 1.73 -8.28
C MET A 1 6.20 1.43 -6.79
N LEU A 2 6.92 0.37 -6.41
CA LEU A 2 7.19 0.03 -5.00
C LEU A 2 8.11 1.09 -4.38
N LYS A 3 7.90 1.45 -3.12
CA LYS A 3 8.82 2.36 -2.42
C LYS A 3 10.02 1.59 -1.87
N SER A 4 11.15 2.29 -1.76
CA SER A 4 12.36 1.73 -1.16
C SER A 4 12.15 1.18 0.25
N GLU A 5 11.27 1.75 1.06
CA GLU A 5 10.95 1.25 2.41
C GLU A 5 10.51 -0.23 2.44
N MET A 6 9.99 -0.76 1.32
CA MET A 6 9.56 -2.16 1.22
C MET A 6 10.74 -3.14 1.23
N TYR A 7 11.84 -2.78 0.56
CA TYR A 7 12.98 -3.67 0.28
C TYR A 7 14.32 -3.15 0.84
N TYR A 8 14.37 -1.92 1.35
CA TYR A 8 15.59 -1.34 1.92
C TYR A 8 16.04 -2.15 3.14
N LEU A 9 17.29 -2.64 3.09
CA LEU A 9 17.91 -3.51 4.09
C LEU A 9 17.22 -4.86 4.31
N LYS A 10 16.25 -5.24 3.46
CA LYS A 10 15.67 -6.59 3.47
C LYS A 10 16.42 -7.50 2.50
N LYS A 11 16.64 -8.74 2.93
CA LYS A 11 17.11 -9.83 2.08
C LYS A 11 15.99 -10.86 1.97
N PHE A 12 15.76 -11.35 0.78
CA PHE A 12 14.79 -12.42 0.50
C PHE A 12 15.57 -13.68 0.16
N SER A 13 15.21 -14.79 0.79
CA SER A 13 15.94 -16.06 0.65
C SER A 13 15.46 -16.85 -0.55
N SER A 14 14.23 -16.59 -1.01
CA SER A 14 13.62 -17.23 -2.17
C SER A 14 12.77 -16.24 -2.99
N TYR A 15 12.41 -16.67 -4.20
CA TYR A 15 11.44 -15.94 -5.02
C TYR A 15 10.08 -15.85 -4.34
N ASP A 16 9.63 -16.93 -3.69
CA ASP A 16 8.34 -16.97 -3.00
C ASP A 16 8.31 -15.99 -1.83
N ASP A 17 9.38 -15.88 -1.05
CA ASP A 17 9.49 -14.88 0.03
C ASP A 17 9.36 -13.44 -0.50
N LEU A 18 10.01 -13.16 -1.63
CA LEU A 18 9.93 -11.85 -2.28
C LEU A 18 8.50 -11.60 -2.78
N LYS A 19 7.89 -12.59 -3.43
CA LYS A 19 6.52 -12.49 -3.96
C LYS A 19 5.53 -12.20 -2.85
N GLU A 20 5.58 -12.95 -1.76
CA GLU A 20 4.69 -12.74 -0.61
C GLU A 20 4.93 -11.34 -0.01
N ALA A 21 6.18 -10.93 0.18
CA ALA A 21 6.48 -9.58 0.68
C ALA A 21 5.93 -8.47 -0.23
N ILE A 22 5.94 -8.64 -1.55
CA ILE A 22 5.33 -7.70 -2.51
C ILE A 22 3.81 -7.66 -2.31
N ILE A 23 3.16 -8.82 -2.23
CA ILE A 23 1.69 -8.92 -2.05
C ILE A 23 1.28 -8.21 -0.76
N TYR A 24 1.93 -8.54 0.36
CA TYR A 24 1.67 -7.90 1.64
C TYR A 24 1.92 -6.39 1.60
N TYR A 25 2.97 -5.94 0.93
CA TYR A 25 3.25 -4.51 0.84
C TYR A 25 2.19 -3.76 0.02
N ILE A 26 1.70 -4.35 -1.07
CA ILE A 26 0.64 -3.75 -1.89
C ILE A 26 -0.65 -3.63 -1.07
N ASP A 27 -1.03 -4.68 -0.35
CA ASP A 27 -2.20 -4.67 0.52
C ASP A 27 -2.07 -3.61 1.61
N TYR A 28 -0.96 -3.62 2.35
CA TYR A 28 -0.66 -2.62 3.37
C TYR A 28 -0.74 -1.18 2.80
N TYR A 29 -0.13 -0.94 1.65
CA TYR A 29 -0.10 0.41 1.06
C TYR A 29 -1.50 0.90 0.68
N ASN A 30 -2.36 0.01 0.18
CA ASN A 30 -3.69 0.38 -0.33
C ASN A 30 -4.76 0.43 0.77
N ASN A 31 -4.70 -0.49 1.73
CA ASN A 31 -5.77 -0.71 2.72
C ASN A 31 -5.41 -0.24 4.13
N HIS A 32 -4.13 -0.11 4.45
CA HIS A 32 -3.68 0.14 5.83
C HIS A 32 -2.81 1.39 6.00
N ARG A 33 -2.26 1.93 4.91
CA ARG A 33 -1.39 3.11 4.96
C ARG A 33 -2.19 4.40 4.85
N TYR A 34 -2.45 5.02 5.98
CA TYR A 34 -3.00 6.38 6.05
C TYR A 34 -2.02 7.43 5.50
N GLN A 35 -2.54 8.35 4.68
CA GLN A 35 -1.74 9.39 4.04
C GLN A 35 -2.31 10.76 4.37
N LYS A 36 -1.52 11.64 5.00
CA LYS A 36 -1.94 13.01 5.35
C LYS A 36 -2.49 13.80 4.15
N ARG A 37 -1.92 13.60 2.96
CA ARG A 37 -2.38 14.23 1.71
C ARG A 37 -3.76 13.74 1.23
N LEU A 38 -4.21 12.59 1.71
CA LEU A 38 -5.52 12.01 1.41
C LEU A 38 -6.48 12.26 2.57
N ASN A 39 -6.38 13.41 3.25
CA ASN A 39 -7.13 13.72 4.47
C ASN A 39 -7.01 12.63 5.54
N SER A 40 -5.81 12.06 5.69
CA SER A 40 -5.52 10.96 6.61
C SER A 40 -6.35 9.70 6.36
N MET A 41 -6.74 9.44 5.10
CA MET A 41 -7.33 8.17 4.65
C MET A 41 -6.28 7.27 4.00
N THR A 42 -6.61 5.99 3.90
CA THR A 42 -5.93 5.04 3.02
C THR A 42 -6.30 5.31 1.55
N PRO A 43 -5.50 4.84 0.58
CA PRO A 43 -5.84 4.98 -0.83
C PRO A 43 -7.21 4.43 -1.23
N ILE A 44 -7.64 3.30 -0.64
CA ILE A 44 -8.97 2.73 -0.93
C ILE A 44 -10.09 3.56 -0.31
N GLU A 45 -9.98 3.92 0.97
CA GLU A 45 -10.97 4.79 1.62
C GLU A 45 -11.14 6.11 0.88
N TYR A 46 -10.04 6.72 0.43
CA TYR A 46 -10.09 7.95 -0.34
C TYR A 46 -10.83 7.78 -1.68
N ARG A 47 -10.66 6.64 -2.37
CA ARG A 47 -11.41 6.35 -3.60
C ARG A 47 -12.90 6.20 -3.34
N ILE A 48 -13.27 5.49 -2.27
CA ILE A 48 -14.68 5.32 -1.87
C ILE A 48 -15.29 6.69 -1.54
N HIS A 49 -14.61 7.49 -0.72
CA HIS A 49 -15.04 8.85 -0.38
C HIS A 49 -15.27 9.72 -1.63
N LEU A 50 -14.37 9.66 -2.61
CA LEU A 50 -14.55 10.39 -3.87
C LEU A 50 -15.76 9.90 -4.66
N LEU A 51 -15.96 8.58 -4.78
CA LEU A 51 -17.11 8.01 -5.48
C LEU A 51 -18.44 8.41 -4.82
N GLU A 52 -18.49 8.42 -3.48
CA GLU A 52 -19.66 8.86 -2.72
C GLU A 52 -19.91 10.37 -2.88
N SER A 53 -18.86 11.18 -2.99
CA SER A 53 -18.99 12.64 -3.16
C SER A 53 -19.42 13.08 -4.56
N ILE A 54 -19.29 12.19 -5.56
CA ILE A 54 -19.67 12.44 -6.96
C ILE A 54 -21.12 12.00 -7.23
N ALA A 55 -21.68 11.15 -6.36
CA ALA A 55 -23.07 10.70 -6.40
C ALA A 55 -24.02 11.75 -5.78
#